data_AF-A0A5B8UNP4-F1
#
_entry.id   AF-A0A5B8UNP4-F1
#
_cell.length_a   1.000
_cell.length_b   1.000
_cell.length_c   1.000
_cell.angle_alpha   90.00
_cell.angle_beta   90.00
_cell.angle_gamma   90.00
#
_symmetry.space_group_name_H-M   'P 1'
#
loop_
_entity.id
_entity.type
_entity.pdbx_description
1 polymer ?
#
loop_
_entity_poly.entity_id
_entity_poly.type
_entity_poly.pdbx_seq_one_letter_code
_entity_poly.pdbx_strand_id
1 'polypeptide(L)'
;MKLFLLLCSITLSHPAPLSLLVLDMNGKKPPRPATEFSMEQYLSRHFPIYTSDLKAVIDASVKAAKFIDQKPACNAVDTVRAAHTVLIVRTDCSHVKSITVRYVTKIDDPKFLCDFELIKNEEDFRKAQVKLLDFVTYLSQE
;
A
#
# COMPACT_ATOMS: atom_id res chain seq x y z
N MET A 1 -8.32 17.53 60.38
CA MET A 1 -8.75 16.83 59.15
C MET A 1 -9.03 17.86 58.07
N LYS A 2 -8.14 18.06 57.10
CA LYS A 2 -8.42 18.86 55.90
C LYS A 2 -8.18 17.97 54.69
N LEU A 3 -9.27 17.66 54.01
CA LEU A 3 -9.39 16.67 52.96
C LEU A 3 -8.72 17.20 51.68
N PHE A 4 -7.79 16.40 51.16
CA PHE A 4 -7.21 16.52 49.83
C PHE A 4 -8.33 16.37 48.77
N LEU A 5 -8.44 17.33 47.84
CA LEU A 5 -9.14 17.15 46.57
C LEU A 5 -8.15 17.47 45.45
N LEU A 6 -7.45 16.44 45.01
CA LEU A 6 -6.65 16.47 43.78
C LEU A 6 -7.58 16.00 42.65
N LEU A 7 -8.01 16.92 41.79
CA LEU A 7 -8.73 16.59 40.56
C LEU A 7 -7.72 15.94 39.60
N CYS A 8 -7.67 14.61 39.56
CA CYS A 8 -7.02 13.89 38.47
C CYS A 8 -7.96 13.95 37.25
N SER A 9 -7.77 14.96 36.40
CA SER A 9 -8.29 14.95 35.03
C SER A 9 -7.55 13.86 34.25
N ILE A 10 -8.01 12.62 34.35
CA ILE A 10 -7.55 11.53 33.48
C ILE A 10 -8.12 11.86 32.10
N THR A 11 -7.36 12.56 31.27
CA THR A 11 -7.65 12.61 29.85
C THR A 11 -7.48 11.19 29.33
N LEU A 12 -8.58 10.45 29.16
CA LEU A 12 -8.60 9.29 28.29
C LEU A 12 -8.26 9.79 26.88
N SER A 13 -6.96 9.80 26.55
CA SER A 13 -6.49 9.90 25.19
C SER A 13 -6.98 8.67 24.46
N HIS A 14 -8.18 8.74 23.89
CA HIS A 14 -8.60 7.75 22.91
C HIS A 14 -7.59 7.85 21.76
N PRO A 15 -6.89 6.75 21.39
CA PRO A 15 -6.03 6.77 20.23
C PRO A 15 -6.87 7.26 19.04
N ALA A 16 -6.36 8.26 18.32
CA ALA A 16 -7.06 8.79 17.15
C ALA A 16 -7.39 7.60 16.22
N PRO A 17 -8.61 7.54 15.66
CA PRO A 17 -8.96 6.46 14.76
C PRO A 17 -7.95 6.42 13.62
N LEU A 18 -7.38 5.23 13.37
CA LEU A 18 -6.47 5.04 12.26
C LEU A 18 -7.23 5.36 10.96
N SER A 19 -6.78 6.39 10.24
CA SER A 19 -7.36 6.77 8.96
C SER A 19 -6.75 5.91 7.85
N LEU A 20 -7.63 5.35 7.02
CA LEU A 20 -7.30 4.59 5.83
C LEU A 20 -7.58 5.45 4.59
N LEU A 21 -6.82 5.19 3.54
CA LEU A 21 -7.18 5.51 2.17
C LEU A 21 -7.60 4.23 1.47
N VAL A 22 -8.80 4.25 0.92
CA VAL A 22 -9.35 3.14 0.14
C VAL A 22 -9.16 3.46 -1.34
N LEU A 23 -8.36 2.63 -1.98
CA LEU A 23 -7.99 2.75 -3.37
C LEU A 23 -8.93 1.90 -4.24
N ASP A 24 -9.34 2.40 -5.40
CA ASP A 24 -10.00 1.60 -6.45
C ASP A 24 -8.92 0.98 -7.35
N MET A 25 -8.80 -0.34 -7.32
CA MET A 25 -7.77 -1.06 -8.07
C MET A 25 -8.02 -1.09 -9.58
N ASN A 26 -9.15 -0.58 -10.04
CA ASN A 26 -9.40 -0.33 -11.46
C ASN A 26 -8.98 1.08 -11.88
N GLY A 27 -8.56 1.95 -10.94
CA GLY A 27 -8.14 3.33 -11.20
C GLY A 27 -9.27 4.23 -11.73
N LYS A 28 -10.54 3.86 -11.54
CA LYS A 28 -11.68 4.62 -12.07
C LYS A 28 -12.15 5.71 -11.12
N LYS A 29 -11.93 5.52 -9.82
CA LYS A 29 -12.30 6.46 -8.77
C LYS A 29 -11.05 6.90 -8.02
N PRO A 30 -10.94 8.19 -7.63
CA PRO A 30 -9.83 8.67 -6.82
C PRO A 30 -9.75 7.87 -5.50
N PRO A 31 -8.59 7.87 -4.83
CA PRO A 31 -8.51 7.41 -3.46
C PRO A 31 -9.59 8.12 -2.61
N ARG A 32 -10.05 7.45 -1.55
CA ARG A 32 -11.02 8.03 -0.64
C ARG A 32 -10.67 7.73 0.82
N PRO A 33 -10.81 8.70 1.73
CA PRO A 33 -10.67 8.46 3.15
C PRO A 33 -11.72 7.46 3.66
N ALA A 34 -11.31 6.61 4.59
CA ALA A 34 -12.19 5.73 5.35
C ALA A 34 -11.62 5.51 6.76
N THR A 35 -12.49 5.13 7.69
CA THR A 35 -12.10 4.70 9.04
C THR A 35 -12.07 3.19 9.19
N GLU A 36 -12.66 2.47 8.24
CA GLU A 36 -12.77 1.02 8.24
C GLU A 36 -12.62 0.47 6.81
N PHE A 37 -12.24 -0.80 6.74
CA PHE A 37 -12.18 -1.54 5.48
C PHE A 37 -12.72 -2.96 5.68
N SER A 38 -13.59 -3.39 4.78
CA SER A 38 -14.28 -4.66 4.87
C SER A 38 -13.81 -5.67 3.82
N MET A 39 -14.09 -6.95 4.07
CA MET A 39 -13.86 -8.02 3.10
C MET A 39 -14.68 -7.80 1.81
N GLU A 40 -15.87 -7.23 1.90
CA GLU A 40 -16.70 -6.91 0.73
C GLU A 40 -16.01 -5.89 -0.19
N GLN A 41 -15.38 -4.87 0.39
CA GLN A 41 -14.60 -3.88 -0.38
C GLN A 41 -13.39 -4.54 -1.06
N TYR A 42 -12.69 -5.45 -0.36
CA TYR A 42 -11.60 -6.23 -0.92
C TYR A 42 -12.04 -7.06 -2.14
N LEU A 43 -13.12 -7.84 -1.98
CA LEU A 43 -13.70 -8.64 -3.06
C LEU A 43 -14.17 -7.77 -4.23
N SER A 44 -14.58 -6.54 -3.94
CA SER A 44 -14.95 -5.52 -4.93
C SER A 44 -13.75 -4.78 -5.53
N ARG A 45 -12.54 -5.34 -5.44
CA ARG A 45 -11.29 -4.78 -5.97
C ARG A 45 -10.94 -3.39 -5.41
N HIS A 46 -11.20 -3.17 -4.12
CA HIS A 46 -10.61 -2.05 -3.41
C HIS A 46 -9.42 -2.51 -2.57
N PHE A 47 -8.54 -1.59 -2.24
CA PHE A 47 -7.35 -1.88 -1.44
C PHE A 47 -7.12 -0.80 -0.40
N PRO A 48 -6.87 -1.15 0.87
CA PRO A 48 -6.60 -0.18 1.91
C PRO A 48 -5.09 0.10 2.03
N ILE A 49 -4.75 1.36 2.26
CA ILE A 49 -3.46 1.78 2.80
C ILE A 49 -3.73 2.73 3.98
N TYR A 50 -2.86 2.79 4.98
CA TYR A 50 -2.99 3.82 6.00
C TYR A 50 -2.65 5.19 5.41
N THR A 51 -3.42 6.22 5.77
CA THR A 51 -3.16 7.60 5.32
C THR A 51 -1.77 8.06 5.78
N SER A 52 -1.32 7.64 6.97
CA SER A 52 0.03 7.90 7.49
C SER A 52 1.15 7.29 6.64
N ASP A 53 0.84 6.24 5.88
CA ASP A 53 1.81 5.46 5.13
C ASP A 53 1.90 5.90 3.66
N LEU A 54 1.00 6.77 3.20
CA LEU A 54 0.88 7.20 1.80
C LEU A 54 2.22 7.61 1.19
N LYS A 55 2.97 8.48 1.88
CA LYS A 55 4.29 8.92 1.41
C LYS A 55 5.27 7.76 1.28
N ALA A 56 5.31 6.85 2.26
CA ALA A 56 6.20 5.70 2.21
C ALA A 56 5.84 4.74 1.07
N VAL A 57 4.53 4.56 0.80
CA VAL A 57 4.04 3.75 -0.32
C VAL A 57 4.41 4.38 -1.66
N ILE A 58 4.25 5.70 -1.82
CA ILE A 58 4.69 6.44 -3.01
C ILE A 58 6.20 6.29 -3.22
N ASP A 59 7.01 6.53 -2.19
CA ASP A 59 8.47 6.43 -2.27
C ASP A 59 8.92 5.00 -2.62
N ALA A 60 8.26 3.98 -2.05
CA ALA A 60 8.51 2.58 -2.38
C ALA A 60 8.17 2.26 -3.85
N SER A 61 7.07 2.80 -4.35
CA SER A 61 6.62 2.64 -5.73
C SER A 61 7.61 3.28 -6.71
N VAL A 62 8.11 4.47 -6.40
CA VAL A 62 9.15 5.14 -7.19
C VAL A 62 10.46 4.35 -7.18
N LYS A 63 10.86 3.80 -6.02
CA LYS A 63 12.06 2.97 -5.91
C LYS A 63 11.94 1.70 -6.76
N ALA A 64 10.80 1.03 -6.70
CA ALA A 64 10.53 -0.12 -7.56
C ALA A 64 10.52 0.27 -9.04
N ALA A 65 9.95 1.41 -9.43
CA ALA A 65 9.98 1.87 -10.83
C ALA A 65 11.42 2.02 -11.35
N LYS A 66 12.32 2.54 -10.52
CA LYS A 66 13.77 2.62 -10.83
C LYS A 66 14.41 1.23 -10.93
N PHE A 67 14.06 0.31 -10.04
CA PHE A 67 14.53 -1.08 -10.14
C PHE A 67 14.11 -1.73 -11.45
N ILE A 68 12.85 -1.56 -11.87
CA ILE A 68 12.35 -2.07 -13.17
C ILE A 68 13.11 -1.47 -14.35
N ASP A 69 13.36 -0.15 -14.31
CA ASP A 69 14.11 0.59 -15.33
C ASP A 69 15.53 0.04 -15.56
N GLN A 70 16.16 -0.43 -14.47
CA GLN A 70 17.47 -1.07 -14.50
C GLN A 70 17.46 -2.47 -15.12
N LYS A 71 16.30 -2.98 -15.58
CA LYS A 71 16.12 -4.28 -16.23
C LYS A 71 16.70 -5.42 -15.38
N PRO A 72 16.12 -5.71 -14.21
CA PRO A 72 16.68 -6.63 -13.21
C PRO A 72 16.96 -8.02 -13.78
N ALA A 73 17.86 -8.75 -13.10
CA ALA A 73 18.23 -10.11 -13.47
C ALA A 73 17.01 -11.06 -13.45
N CYS A 74 17.13 -12.18 -14.16
CA CYS A 74 16.13 -13.24 -14.09
C CYS A 74 15.97 -13.79 -12.68
N ASN A 75 14.75 -14.15 -12.30
CA ASN A 75 14.42 -14.72 -10.98
C ASN A 75 14.79 -13.82 -9.80
N ALA A 76 14.98 -12.51 -10.05
CA ALA A 76 15.23 -11.54 -9.00
C ALA A 76 13.94 -11.26 -8.21
N VAL A 77 14.09 -11.07 -6.91
CA VAL A 77 13.03 -10.59 -6.01
C VAL A 77 13.57 -9.38 -5.26
N ASP A 78 12.88 -8.27 -5.36
CA ASP A 78 13.10 -7.09 -4.52
C ASP A 78 11.87 -6.86 -3.64
N THR A 79 12.10 -6.36 -2.43
CA THR A 79 11.04 -6.09 -1.46
C THR A 79 11.31 -4.76 -0.76
N VAL A 80 10.33 -3.86 -0.84
CA VAL A 80 10.42 -2.53 -0.23
C VAL A 80 9.33 -2.41 0.82
N ARG A 81 9.73 -2.28 2.09
CA ARG A 81 8.81 -2.06 3.20
C ARG A 81 8.43 -0.58 3.29
N ALA A 82 7.14 -0.31 3.34
CA ALA A 82 6.52 1.00 3.51
C ALA A 82 5.56 0.95 4.70
N ALA A 83 6.13 0.95 5.92
CA ALA A 83 5.40 0.79 7.18
C ALA A 83 4.52 -0.48 7.23
N HIS A 84 3.19 -0.35 7.13
CA HIS A 84 2.24 -1.47 7.14
C HIS A 84 2.03 -2.10 5.77
N THR A 85 2.53 -1.47 4.71
CA THR A 85 2.50 -1.99 3.34
C THR A 85 3.87 -2.54 2.94
N VAL A 86 3.88 -3.65 2.21
CA VAL A 86 5.07 -4.23 1.59
C VAL A 86 4.87 -4.28 0.09
N LEU A 87 5.81 -3.72 -0.66
CA LEU A 87 5.90 -3.83 -2.10
C LEU A 87 6.85 -4.96 -2.47
N ILE A 88 6.41 -5.89 -3.32
CA ILE A 88 7.20 -7.03 -3.78
C ILE A 88 7.30 -6.93 -5.30
N VAL A 89 8.53 -6.88 -5.81
CA VAL A 89 8.82 -6.92 -7.25
C VAL A 89 9.51 -8.25 -7.55
N ARG A 90 8.92 -9.06 -8.42
CA ARG A 90 9.49 -10.34 -8.87
C ARG A 90 9.70 -10.32 -10.36
N THR A 91 10.88 -10.73 -10.80
CA THR A 91 11.17 -11.05 -12.20
C THR A 91 11.18 -12.57 -12.37
N ASP A 92 10.50 -13.10 -13.37
CA ASP A 92 10.47 -14.54 -13.69
C ASP A 92 10.98 -14.74 -15.12
N CYS A 93 11.75 -15.81 -15.37
CA CYS A 93 12.26 -16.18 -16.70
C CYS A 93 11.99 -17.65 -17.05
N SER A 94 11.06 -18.32 -16.37
CA SER A 94 10.79 -19.75 -16.57
C SER A 94 10.28 -20.07 -17.98
N HIS A 95 9.59 -19.12 -18.62
CA HIS A 95 9.13 -19.23 -20.01
C HIS A 95 9.54 -17.99 -20.82
N VAL A 96 9.14 -16.83 -20.32
CA VAL A 96 9.45 -15.51 -20.87
C VAL A 96 9.83 -14.59 -19.72
N LYS A 97 10.79 -13.70 -19.96
CA LYS A 97 11.19 -12.71 -18.96
C LYS A 97 10.01 -11.77 -18.70
N SER A 98 9.45 -11.83 -17.50
CA SER A 98 8.29 -11.05 -17.09
C SER A 98 8.46 -10.48 -15.69
N ILE A 99 7.66 -9.47 -15.36
CA ILE A 99 7.68 -8.83 -14.05
C ILE A 99 6.30 -8.77 -13.41
N THR A 100 6.29 -9.00 -12.09
CA THR A 100 5.10 -8.91 -11.25
C THR A 100 5.39 -7.96 -10.09
N VAL A 101 4.45 -7.06 -9.82
CA VAL A 101 4.53 -6.10 -8.71
C VAL A 101 3.29 -6.26 -7.85
N ARG A 102 3.50 -6.61 -6.58
CA ARG A 102 2.44 -6.86 -5.60
C ARG A 102 2.58 -5.94 -4.39
N TYR A 103 1.46 -5.40 -3.94
CA TYR A 103 1.34 -4.69 -2.67
C TYR A 103 0.66 -5.60 -1.66
N VAL A 104 1.14 -5.59 -0.42
CA VAL A 104 0.53 -6.30 0.70
C VAL A 104 0.39 -5.33 1.86
N THR A 105 -0.84 -4.99 2.26
CA THR A 105 -1.10 -4.15 3.44
C THR A 105 -1.63 -5.00 4.58
N LYS A 106 -1.02 -4.85 5.75
CA LYS A 106 -1.55 -5.39 7.00
C LYS A 106 -2.44 -4.36 7.67
N ILE A 107 -3.70 -4.70 7.87
CA ILE A 107 -4.64 -3.92 8.69
C ILE A 107 -4.60 -4.51 10.10
N ASP A 108 -4.32 -3.67 11.08
CA ASP A 108 -4.18 -4.09 12.48
C ASP A 108 -5.51 -4.19 13.23
N ASP A 109 -6.54 -3.47 12.76
CA ASP A 109 -7.90 -3.54 13.32
C ASP A 109 -8.97 -3.30 12.23
N PRO A 110 -9.74 -4.32 11.82
CA PRO A 110 -9.59 -5.72 12.21
C PRO A 110 -8.29 -6.32 11.65
N LYS A 111 -7.75 -7.37 12.29
CA LYS A 111 -6.49 -8.02 11.87
C LYS A 111 -6.68 -8.85 10.60
N PHE A 112 -6.33 -8.32 9.43
CA PHE A 112 -6.27 -9.09 8.18
C PHE A 112 -5.23 -8.51 7.21
N LEU A 113 -4.85 -9.33 6.22
CA LEU A 113 -3.91 -8.98 5.17
C LEU A 113 -4.67 -8.79 3.86
N CYS A 114 -4.41 -7.68 3.18
CA CYS A 114 -4.85 -7.45 1.81
C CYS A 114 -3.66 -7.53 0.88
N ASP A 115 -3.79 -8.24 -0.24
CA ASP A 115 -2.81 -8.21 -1.30
C ASP A 115 -3.42 -7.77 -2.64
N PHE A 116 -2.60 -7.12 -3.46
CA PHE A 116 -3.00 -6.64 -4.78
C PHE A 116 -1.83 -6.71 -5.75
N GLU A 117 -2.01 -7.39 -6.88
CA GLU A 117 -1.08 -7.36 -8.01
C GLU A 117 -1.40 -6.19 -8.94
N LEU A 118 -0.64 -5.10 -8.81
CA LEU A 118 -0.73 -3.96 -9.72
C LEU A 118 -0.25 -4.34 -11.13
N ILE A 119 0.82 -5.13 -11.19
CA ILE A 119 1.43 -5.61 -12.43
C ILE A 119 1.54 -7.12 -12.31
N LYS A 120 1.01 -7.85 -13.30
CA LYS A 120 0.98 -9.30 -13.31
C LYS A 120 1.62 -9.81 -14.59
N ASN A 121 2.74 -10.52 -14.44
CA ASN A 121 3.49 -11.19 -15.52
C ASN A 121 3.65 -10.31 -16.77
N GLU A 122 4.01 -9.03 -16.59
CA GLU A 122 4.19 -8.11 -17.72
C GLU A 122 5.56 -8.36 -18.36
N GLU A 123 5.56 -8.66 -19.66
CA GLU A 123 6.78 -8.93 -20.43
C GLU A 123 7.48 -7.63 -20.86
N ASP A 124 6.73 -6.53 -21.00
CA ASP A 124 7.26 -5.20 -21.31
C ASP A 124 7.63 -4.43 -20.04
N PHE A 125 8.94 -4.33 -19.79
CA PHE A 125 9.52 -3.64 -18.64
C PHE A 125 9.18 -2.14 -18.63
N ARG A 126 9.10 -1.51 -19.80
CA ARG A 126 8.75 -0.09 -19.89
C ARG A 126 7.28 0.10 -19.54
N LYS A 127 6.40 -0.77 -20.03
CA LYS A 127 4.97 -0.75 -19.69
C LYS A 127 4.74 -1.04 -18.21
N ALA A 128 5.49 -1.97 -17.61
CA ALA A 128 5.46 -2.22 -16.17
C ALA A 128 5.86 -0.98 -15.36
N GLN A 129 6.98 -0.34 -15.74
CA GLN A 129 7.43 0.90 -15.10
C GLN A 129 6.38 2.01 -15.21
N VAL A 130 5.79 2.22 -16.39
CA VAL A 130 4.75 3.24 -16.61
C VAL A 130 3.53 2.98 -15.72
N LYS A 131 3.02 1.74 -15.66
CA LYS A 131 1.90 1.38 -14.76
C LYS A 131 2.17 1.73 -13.30
N LEU A 132 3.41 1.57 -12.84
CA LEU A 132 3.80 1.89 -11.48
C LEU A 132 3.85 3.41 -11.23
N LEU A 133 4.31 4.20 -12.22
CA LEU A 133 4.32 5.66 -12.15
C LEU A 133 2.91 6.27 -12.29
N ASP A 134 2.05 5.66 -13.11
CA ASP A 134 0.63 6.02 -13.19
C ASP A 134 -0.05 5.78 -11.84
N PHE A 135 0.27 4.67 -11.17
CA PHE A 135 -0.21 4.40 -9.82
C PHE A 135 0.30 5.41 -8.78
N VAL A 136 1.56 5.85 -8.87
CA VAL A 136 2.08 6.95 -8.04
C VAL A 136 1.29 8.24 -8.26
N THR A 137 0.98 8.55 -9.52
CA THR A 137 0.19 9.74 -9.87
C THR A 137 -1.23 9.62 -9.29
N TYR A 138 -1.84 8.45 -9.38
CA TYR A 138 -3.14 8.14 -8.78
C TYR A 138 -3.14 8.34 -7.25
N LEU A 139 -2.13 7.82 -6.55
CA LEU A 139 -1.97 7.98 -5.11
C LEU A 139 -1.78 9.44 -4.68
N SER A 140 -1.25 10.29 -5.56
CA SER A 140 -0.96 11.70 -5.28
C SER A 140 -2.17 12.63 -5.49
N GLN A 141 -3.36 12.08 -5.74
CA GLN A 141 -4.61 12.84 -5.92
C GLN A 141 -5.33 13.17 -4.60
N GLU A 142 -4.77 12.76 -3.46
CA GLU A 142 -5.25 13.09 -2.09
C GLU A 142 -4.63 14.38 -1.54
#